data_AF-A0A5A7TDQ8-F1
#
_entry.id   AF-A0A5A7TDQ8-F1
#
_cell.length_a   1.000
_cell.length_b   1.000
_cell.length_c   1.000
_cell.angle_alpha   90.00
_cell.angle_beta   90.00
_cell.angle_gamma   90.00
#
_symmetry.space_group_name_H-M   'P 1'
#
loop_
_entity.id
_entity.type
_entity.pdbx_description
1 polymer ?
#
loop_
_entity_poly.entity_id
_entity_poly.type
_entity_poly.pdbx_seq_one_letter_code
_entity_poly.pdbx_strand_id
1 'polypeptide(L)'
;MHLTMTSSGGMPSIPSSISPPPVSLPLRNIPGSYGFPLLGSISDRLDYYWFQGPDKFFRARMEKNRSTVFRTNVPPSFPFFPTDPRVIAVLDCKSFAHLFDMEIVEKKNVLVGDFMPSISFTGNMRVCAYLDTSESQHSKVRSG
;
A
#
# COMPACT_ATOMS: atom_id res chain seq x y z
N MET A 1 -63.42 -31.18 -6.54
CA MET A 1 -62.06 -30.67 -6.81
C MET A 1 -61.55 -30.02 -5.54
N HIS A 2 -60.64 -30.68 -4.81
CA HIS A 2 -59.95 -30.07 -3.67
C HIS A 2 -58.52 -30.64 -3.66
N LEU A 3 -57.55 -29.76 -3.94
CA LEU A 3 -56.14 -30.09 -4.12
C LEU A 3 -55.44 -30.09 -2.76
N THR A 4 -54.80 -31.20 -2.44
CA THR A 4 -53.89 -31.41 -1.31
C THR A 4 -52.63 -30.56 -1.51
N MET A 5 -52.31 -29.68 -0.57
CA MET A 5 -51.06 -28.92 -0.56
C MET A 5 -49.94 -29.76 0.05
N THR A 6 -48.91 -30.05 -0.74
CA THR A 6 -47.70 -30.78 -0.36
C THR A 6 -46.68 -29.88 0.33
N SER A 7 -46.11 -30.40 1.42
CA SER A 7 -45.02 -29.89 2.26
C SER A 7 -43.78 -29.46 1.46
N SER A 8 -43.31 -28.21 1.62
CA SER A 8 -42.01 -27.74 1.14
C SER A 8 -40.88 -28.10 2.12
N GLY A 9 -39.89 -28.84 1.64
CA GLY A 9 -38.76 -29.34 2.42
C GLY A 9 -37.84 -28.25 2.96
N GLY A 10 -37.32 -28.49 4.17
CA GLY A 10 -36.33 -27.63 4.83
C GLY A 10 -34.99 -27.63 4.10
N MET A 11 -34.38 -26.46 3.97
CA MET A 11 -33.02 -26.33 3.44
C MET A 11 -32.01 -26.93 4.43
N PRO A 12 -31.00 -27.67 3.95
CA PRO A 12 -29.90 -28.12 4.80
C PRO A 12 -29.09 -26.91 5.28
N SER A 13 -28.89 -26.81 6.60
CA SER A 13 -28.02 -25.82 7.23
C SER A 13 -26.58 -25.99 6.76
N ILE A 14 -26.05 -24.99 6.07
CA ILE A 14 -24.63 -24.91 5.70
C ILE A 14 -23.84 -24.74 7.00
N PRO A 15 -22.87 -25.62 7.33
CA PRO A 15 -22.07 -25.47 8.53
C PRO A 15 -21.30 -24.15 8.48
N SER A 16 -21.48 -23.33 9.53
CA SER A 16 -20.76 -22.09 9.71
C SER A 16 -19.25 -22.34 9.77
N SER A 17 -18.53 -21.78 8.80
CA SER A 17 -17.14 -21.34 8.89
C SER A 17 -16.18 -22.25 9.66
N ILE A 18 -15.57 -23.22 8.96
CA ILE A 18 -14.26 -23.73 9.36
C ILE A 18 -13.24 -22.64 9.03
N SER A 19 -12.98 -21.72 9.97
CA SER A 19 -11.84 -20.82 9.83
C SER A 19 -10.57 -21.67 9.83
N PRO A 20 -9.70 -21.59 8.81
CA PRO A 20 -8.43 -22.29 8.84
C PRO A 20 -7.62 -21.84 10.08
N PRO A 21 -6.83 -22.74 10.67
CA PRO A 21 -5.99 -22.40 11.81
C PRO A 21 -5.01 -21.29 11.44
N PRO A 22 -4.65 -20.41 12.38
CA PRO A 22 -3.72 -19.32 12.13
C PRO A 22 -2.38 -19.87 11.63
N VAL A 23 -2.03 -19.54 10.39
CA VAL A 23 -0.74 -19.92 9.80
C VAL A 23 0.34 -19.06 10.44
N SER A 24 1.13 -19.64 11.35
CA SER A 24 2.31 -18.97 11.91
C SER A 24 3.43 -18.97 10.87
N LEU A 25 3.72 -17.81 10.28
CA LEU A 25 4.86 -17.63 9.39
C LEU A 25 6.14 -17.33 10.19
N PRO A 26 7.31 -17.80 9.74
CA PRO A 26 8.56 -17.49 10.41
C PRO A 26 8.87 -15.98 10.29
N LEU A 27 9.25 -15.37 11.41
CA LEU A 27 9.71 -13.99 11.41
C LEU A 27 11.04 -13.87 10.66
N ARG A 28 11.14 -12.91 9.75
CA ARG A 28 12.35 -12.64 8.96
C ARG A 28 12.67 -11.15 9.00
N ASN A 29 13.96 -10.83 8.98
CA ASN A 29 14.40 -9.47 8.71
C ASN A 29 13.98 -9.08 7.29
N ILE A 30 13.46 -7.86 7.14
CA ILE A 30 13.17 -7.30 5.81
C ILE A 30 14.50 -7.19 5.06
N PRO A 31 14.67 -7.80 3.88
CA PRO A 31 15.90 -7.68 3.08
C PRO A 31 15.99 -6.33 2.36
N GLY A 32 17.10 -6.09 1.67
CA GLY A 32 17.37 -4.84 0.95
C GLY A 32 18.09 -3.77 1.78
N SER A 33 18.53 -2.71 1.10
CA SER A 33 19.33 -1.61 1.64
C SER A 33 19.00 -0.32 0.89
N TYR A 34 19.28 0.83 1.49
CA TYR A 34 19.14 2.14 0.87
C TYR A 34 20.43 2.62 0.16
N GLY A 35 21.50 1.82 0.20
CA GLY A 35 22.80 2.16 -0.36
C GLY A 35 23.58 3.19 0.47
N PHE A 36 24.64 3.75 -0.13
CA PHE A 36 25.37 4.85 0.48
C PHE A 36 24.51 6.12 0.56
N PRO A 37 24.69 6.97 1.58
CA PRO A 37 23.96 8.23 1.70
C PRO A 37 24.00 9.03 0.39
N LEU A 38 22.84 9.51 -0.06
CA LEU A 38 22.59 10.20 -1.33
C LEU A 38 22.79 9.33 -2.59
N LEU A 39 23.93 8.65 -2.75
CA LEU A 39 24.27 7.88 -3.95
C LEU A 39 23.29 6.72 -4.20
N GLY A 40 22.83 6.04 -3.15
CA GLY A 40 21.86 4.96 -3.28
C GLY A 40 20.55 5.44 -3.91
N SER A 41 19.99 6.54 -3.40
CA SER A 41 18.76 7.12 -3.93
C SER A 41 18.91 7.67 -5.37
N ILE A 42 20.08 8.22 -5.72
CA ILE A 42 20.36 8.70 -7.08
C ILE A 42 20.42 7.52 -8.05
N SER A 43 21.13 6.45 -7.69
CA SER A 43 21.22 5.23 -8.50
C SER A 43 19.85 4.60 -8.70
N ASP A 44 19.07 4.44 -7.62
CA ASP A 44 17.73 3.87 -7.67
C ASP A 44 16.80 4.73 -8.54
N ARG A 45 16.91 6.06 -8.46
CA ARG A 45 16.14 6.97 -9.33
C ARG A 45 16.49 6.81 -10.81
N LEU A 46 17.79 6.67 -11.12
CA LEU A 46 18.24 6.45 -12.49
C LEU A 46 17.74 5.10 -13.04
N ASP A 47 17.81 4.04 -12.23
CA ASP A 47 17.23 2.74 -12.58
C ASP A 47 15.71 2.84 -12.82
N TYR A 48 15.00 3.50 -11.91
CA TYR A 48 13.53 3.60 -11.95
C TYR A 48 13.01 4.31 -13.21
N TYR A 49 13.67 5.40 -13.63
CA TYR A 49 13.19 6.22 -14.76
C TYR A 49 13.91 5.98 -16.09
N TRP A 50 15.22 5.68 -16.10
CA TRP A 50 16.02 5.66 -17.33
C TRP A 50 16.56 4.28 -17.72
N PHE A 51 17.12 3.52 -16.78
CA PHE A 51 17.84 2.29 -17.13
C PHE A 51 16.99 1.02 -17.10
N GLN A 52 15.96 0.96 -16.26
CA GLN A 52 15.15 -0.26 -16.07
C GLN A 52 13.66 0.00 -16.32
N GLY A 53 13.14 1.13 -15.83
CA GLY A 53 11.71 1.37 -15.74
C GLY A 53 11.08 0.70 -14.50
N PRO A 54 9.87 1.13 -14.08
CA PRO A 54 9.27 0.71 -12.80
C PRO A 54 9.07 -0.80 -12.64
N ASP A 55 8.56 -1.49 -13.67
CA ASP A 55 8.27 -2.93 -13.58
C ASP A 55 9.56 -3.74 -13.37
N LYS A 56 10.58 -3.51 -14.20
CA LYS A 56 11.88 -4.20 -14.08
C LYS A 56 12.61 -3.81 -12.80
N PHE A 57 12.50 -2.54 -12.37
CA PHE A 57 13.08 -2.03 -11.13
C PHE A 57 12.64 -2.87 -9.91
N PHE A 58 11.35 -3.14 -9.80
CA PHE A 58 10.80 -3.92 -8.69
C PHE A 58 11.05 -5.42 -8.87
N ARG A 59 10.85 -5.99 -10.06
CA ARG A 59 11.09 -7.43 -10.31
C ARG A 59 12.54 -7.84 -10.03
N ALA A 60 13.51 -7.05 -10.48
CA ALA A 60 14.93 -7.35 -10.24
C ALA A 60 15.28 -7.33 -8.74
N ARG A 61 14.66 -6.43 -7.95
CA ARG A 61 14.84 -6.37 -6.49
C ARG A 61 14.12 -7.52 -5.77
N MET A 62 12.96 -7.94 -6.26
CA MET A 62 12.28 -9.13 -5.75
C MET A 62 13.16 -10.37 -5.89
N GLU A 63 13.74 -10.57 -7.09
CA GLU A 63 14.63 -11.70 -7.38
C GLU A 63 15.91 -11.65 -6.54
N LYS A 64 16.60 -10.50 -6.52
CA LYS A 64 17.82 -10.29 -5.73
C LYS A 64 17.61 -10.58 -4.24
N ASN A 65 16.50 -10.13 -3.67
CA ASN A 65 16.19 -10.29 -2.25
C ASN A 65 15.46 -11.60 -1.92
N ARG A 66 15.01 -12.35 -2.94
CA ARG A 66 14.13 -13.52 -2.81
C ARG A 66 12.92 -13.24 -1.91
N SER A 67 12.32 -12.06 -2.09
CA SER A 67 11.24 -11.55 -1.25
C SER A 67 10.34 -10.58 -2.03
N THR A 68 9.03 -10.65 -1.78
CA THR A 68 8.04 -9.65 -2.23
C THR A 68 8.01 -8.42 -1.33
N VAL A 69 8.68 -8.47 -0.18
CA VAL A 69 8.79 -7.37 0.78
C VAL A 69 10.26 -7.03 1.01
N PHE A 70 10.68 -5.80 0.70
CA PHE A 70 12.09 -5.38 0.82
C PHE A 70 12.27 -3.86 0.93
N ARG A 71 13.42 -3.44 1.47
CA ARG A 71 13.85 -2.04 1.50
C ARG A 71 14.42 -1.61 0.14
N THR A 72 14.02 -0.43 -0.32
CA THR A 72 14.55 0.23 -1.52
C THR A 72 14.32 1.74 -1.43
N ASN A 73 14.99 2.53 -2.26
CA ASN A 73 14.58 3.91 -2.49
C ASN A 73 13.57 3.99 -3.64
N VAL A 74 12.60 4.90 -3.58
CA VAL A 74 11.66 5.20 -4.67
C VAL A 74 11.63 6.72 -4.91
N PRO A 75 11.59 7.21 -6.16
CA PRO A 75 11.46 8.64 -6.43
C PRO A 75 10.11 9.22 -5.97
N PRO A 76 10.00 10.53 -5.69
CA PRO A 76 11.01 11.57 -5.90
C PRO A 76 12.14 11.52 -4.87
N SER A 77 13.30 12.04 -5.24
CA SER A 77 14.49 12.12 -4.37
C SER A 77 15.32 13.36 -4.69
N PHE A 78 16.35 13.61 -3.88
CA PHE A 78 17.45 14.54 -4.18
C PHE A 78 17.93 14.39 -5.65
N PRO A 79 18.35 15.48 -6.33
CA PRO A 79 18.53 16.85 -5.83
C PRO A 79 17.32 17.79 -5.85
N PHE A 80 16.20 17.36 -6.45
CA PHE A 80 15.11 18.30 -6.78
C PHE A 80 13.97 18.34 -5.76
N PHE A 81 13.90 17.36 -4.85
CA PHE A 81 12.83 17.24 -3.88
C PHE A 81 13.41 16.97 -2.49
N PRO A 82 13.04 17.75 -1.45
CA PRO A 82 13.45 17.53 -0.07
C PRO A 82 12.59 16.44 0.57
N THR A 83 12.76 15.20 0.13
CA THR A 83 11.92 14.04 0.49
C THR A 83 12.80 12.91 1.03
N ASP A 84 12.25 12.06 1.89
CA ASP A 84 12.86 10.79 2.26
C ASP A 84 12.48 9.71 1.23
N PRO A 85 13.43 9.25 0.40
CA PRO A 85 13.10 8.29 -0.65
C PRO A 85 12.98 6.85 -0.13
N ARG A 86 13.27 6.60 1.16
CA ARG A 86 13.39 5.26 1.74
C ARG A 86 12.02 4.65 1.99
N VAL A 87 11.75 3.49 1.38
CA VAL A 87 10.48 2.76 1.58
C VAL A 87 10.71 1.28 1.88
N ILE A 88 9.66 0.61 2.37
CA ILE A 88 9.52 -0.84 2.33
C ILE A 88 8.51 -1.14 1.23
N ALA A 89 8.95 -1.74 0.14
CA ALA A 89 8.08 -2.20 -0.93
C ALA A 89 7.30 -3.43 -0.48
N VAL A 90 6.01 -3.49 -0.81
CA VAL A 90 5.10 -4.63 -0.56
C VAL A 90 4.45 -5.03 -1.89
N LEU A 91 4.90 -6.15 -2.47
CA LEU A 91 4.62 -6.50 -3.87
C LEU A 91 3.84 -7.82 -4.03
N ASP A 92 3.15 -8.26 -2.98
CA ASP A 92 2.21 -9.38 -3.03
C ASP A 92 0.86 -8.99 -2.41
N CYS A 93 -0.21 -9.68 -2.78
CA CYS A 93 -1.56 -9.32 -2.36
C CYS A 93 -1.76 -9.33 -0.83
N LYS A 94 -1.07 -10.23 -0.12
CA LYS A 94 -1.24 -10.38 1.33
C LYS A 94 -0.58 -9.21 2.07
N SER A 95 0.65 -8.85 1.70
CA SER A 95 1.33 -7.69 2.29
C SER A 95 0.69 -6.37 1.86
N PHE A 96 0.25 -6.25 0.60
CA PHE A 96 -0.37 -5.04 0.07
C PHE A 96 -1.70 -4.69 0.75
N ALA A 97 -2.49 -5.70 1.16
CA ALA A 97 -3.78 -5.48 1.83
C ALA A 97 -3.65 -4.64 3.12
N HIS A 98 -2.51 -4.70 3.81
CA HIS A 98 -2.25 -3.89 5.01
C HIS A 98 -2.20 -2.38 4.73
N LEU A 99 -1.99 -1.95 3.49
CA LEU A 99 -2.03 -0.53 3.14
C LEU A 99 -3.44 0.08 3.25
N PHE A 100 -4.48 -0.74 3.42
CA PHE A 100 -5.87 -0.30 3.61
C PHE A 100 -6.34 -0.31 5.07
N ASP A 101 -5.48 -0.76 5.99
CA ASP A 101 -5.78 -0.77 7.41
C ASP A 101 -5.33 0.54 8.06
N MET A 102 -6.31 1.37 8.42
CA MET A 102 -6.08 2.69 9.00
C MET A 102 -5.63 2.63 10.47
N GLU A 103 -5.68 1.46 11.12
CA GLU A 103 -5.13 1.30 12.48
C GLU A 103 -3.60 1.19 12.48
N ILE A 104 -3.01 0.82 11.35
CA ILE A 104 -1.57 0.58 11.21
C ILE A 104 -0.89 1.45 10.15
N VAL A 105 -1.65 2.19 9.33
CA VAL A 105 -1.10 3.10 8.32
C VAL A 105 -1.77 4.48 8.39
N GLU A 106 -0.97 5.53 8.57
CA GLU A 106 -1.40 6.93 8.40
C GLU A 106 -1.41 7.31 6.91
N LYS A 107 -2.46 7.99 6.45
CA LYS A 107 -2.65 8.46 5.06
C LYS A 107 -2.52 9.97 4.88
N LYS A 108 -2.02 10.67 5.90
CA LYS A 108 -1.78 12.10 5.87
C LYS A 108 -0.68 12.47 4.89
N ASN A 109 -0.97 13.37 3.94
CA ASN A 109 0.01 13.99 3.04
C ASN A 109 0.78 13.04 2.09
N VAL A 110 0.39 11.76 1.99
CA VAL A 110 1.17 10.72 1.28
C VAL A 110 0.59 10.31 -0.08
N LEU A 111 -0.34 11.09 -0.65
CA LEU A 111 -1.01 10.74 -1.92
C LEU A 111 -0.02 10.42 -3.06
N VAL A 112 1.10 11.16 -3.12
CA VAL A 112 2.13 11.00 -4.15
C VAL A 112 3.48 10.55 -3.56
N GLY A 113 3.43 9.83 -2.44
CA GLY A 113 4.61 9.40 -1.68
C GLY A 113 5.00 10.41 -0.60
N ASP A 114 6.27 10.41 -0.17
CA ASP A 114 6.80 11.34 0.84
C ASP A 114 7.03 12.75 0.27
N PHE A 115 6.04 13.27 -0.45
CA PHE A 115 6.03 14.62 -1.00
C PHE A 115 4.60 15.14 -1.02
N MET A 116 4.37 16.30 -0.42
CA MET A 116 3.12 17.04 -0.57
C MET A 116 3.39 18.30 -1.40
N PRO A 117 2.74 18.49 -2.56
CA PRO A 117 2.79 19.74 -3.28
C PRO A 117 2.31 20.92 -2.41
N SER A 118 2.81 22.12 -2.70
CA SER A 118 2.35 23.34 -2.02
C SER A 118 0.84 23.51 -2.12
N ILE A 119 0.20 23.88 -1.02
CA ILE A 119 -1.24 24.20 -0.98
C ILE A 119 -1.61 25.42 -1.82
N SER A 120 -0.62 26.22 -2.25
CA SER A 120 -0.84 27.33 -3.18
C SER A 120 -1.40 26.86 -4.53
N PHE A 121 -1.15 25.60 -4.91
CA PHE A 121 -1.72 25.00 -6.12
C PHE A 121 -3.17 24.52 -5.94
N THR A 122 -3.69 24.54 -4.71
CA THR A 122 -5.02 24.02 -4.34
C THR A 122 -5.82 25.03 -3.54
N GLY A 123 -5.66 26.33 -3.86
CA GLY A 123 -6.44 27.40 -3.23
C GLY A 123 -6.14 27.59 -1.73
N ASN A 124 -4.92 27.31 -1.30
CA ASN A 124 -4.47 27.33 0.10
C ASN A 124 -5.19 26.29 0.99
N MET A 125 -5.63 25.18 0.41
CA MET A 125 -6.29 24.09 1.13
C MET A 125 -5.58 22.75 0.91
N ARG A 126 -5.47 21.95 1.97
CA ARG A 126 -5.16 20.52 1.84
C ARG A 126 -6.42 19.80 1.37
N VAL A 127 -6.43 19.38 0.10
CA VAL A 127 -7.57 18.65 -0.48
C VAL A 127 -7.75 17.28 0.17
N CYS A 128 -8.96 16.73 0.09
CA CYS A 128 -9.36 15.49 0.78
C CYS A 128 -8.36 14.33 0.60
N ALA A 129 -7.76 14.20 -0.57
CA ALA A 129 -6.81 13.13 -0.89
C ALA A 129 -5.50 13.18 -0.09
N TYR A 130 -5.20 14.31 0.58
CA TYR A 130 -4.05 14.44 1.48
C TYR A 130 -4.45 14.43 2.96
N LEU A 131 -5.74 14.25 3.28
CA LEU A 131 -6.24 14.21 4.65
C LEU A 131 -6.31 12.75 5.13
N ASP A 132 -5.80 12.50 6.33
CA ASP A 132 -5.99 11.21 6.99
C ASP A 132 -7.46 11.02 7.42
N THR A 133 -7.91 9.77 7.53
CA THR A 133 -9.28 9.46 7.96
C THR A 133 -9.60 9.93 9.39
N SER A 134 -8.58 10.12 10.23
CA SER A 134 -8.70 10.70 11.57
C SER A 134 -8.89 12.23 11.56
N GLU A 135 -8.63 12.91 10.44
CA GLU A 135 -8.82 14.36 10.34
C GLU A 135 -10.30 14.69 10.09
N SER A 136 -10.92 15.48 10.99
CA SER A 136 -12.37 15.82 10.89
C SER A 136 -12.82 16.42 9.55
N GLN A 137 -11.89 17.04 8.81
CA GLN A 137 -12.15 17.62 7.48
C GLN A 137 -12.29 16.55 6.39
N HIS A 138 -11.63 15.39 6.54
CA HIS A 138 -11.75 14.27 5.60
C HIS A 138 -13.21 13.80 5.49
N SER A 139 -13.87 13.57 6.62
CA SER A 139 -15.28 13.14 6.64
C SER A 139 -16.22 14.17 6.01
N LYS A 140 -15.98 15.47 6.23
CA LYS A 140 -16.81 16.55 5.70
C LYS A 140 -16.75 16.65 4.17
N VAL A 141 -15.55 16.47 3.60
CA VAL A 141 -15.35 16.58 2.14
C VAL A 141 -15.77 15.30 1.42
N ARG A 142 -15.62 14.13 2.05
CA ARG A 142 -16.00 12.83 1.46
C ARG A 142 -17.52 12.65 1.31
N SER A 143 -18.32 13.23 2.19
CA SER A 143 -19.77 13.07 2.22
C SER A 143 -20.55 14.07 1.36
N GLY A 144 -19.87 14.99 0.67
CA GLY A 144 -20.47 15.93 -0.28
C GLY A 144 -20.52 15.36 -1.68
#